data_AF-A0A5N7CD68-F1
#
_entry.id   AF-A0A5N7CD68-F1
#
_cell.length_a   1.000
_cell.length_b   1.000
_cell.length_c   1.000
_cell.angle_alpha   90.00
_cell.angle_beta   90.00
_cell.angle_gamma   90.00
#
_symmetry.space_group_name_H-M   'P 1'
#
loop_
_entity.id
_entity.type
_entity.pdbx_description
1 polymer ?
#
loop_
_entity_poly.entity_id
_entity_poly.type
_entity_poly.pdbx_seq_one_letter_code
_entity_poly.pdbx_strand_id
1 'polypeptide(L)'
;MIPHRSTALLTIIIFVALLLVIFSSSPRLDSSGEISGPARYVPRPKLPSLSDLHLPSFHPTVHAPPEPQPNSTNGDSKWFSNWAWINPFSSSITLDENRSVLPPLRHRPFIYTYYEPTKGGGDKGAEHADAQLLLAWRRAWFAQGFRPVILGRAEAMNNELYSLAQPMKLTPKLEKELFRWLAWGHMGDGLLADWHCFPMARYDDALLSSLRRGTDPAVITRFDRIDSALFAGEKSRINDAIKEAIKKASDTSNTMLDLVPSEFFRNESPPTSLAFYDPATIHNHYPTIAEKLSSTEGRLALAELINAHLHSTFQNSFPAGIAVLKPFTEHTTALIEPALRLAKALVQCPKSPVPSSCPPNLQKCHPCDAGKPMQVSQPATYRNTTQVFTIGSLPHPYTLISLQQDTAEVTTRHIRRETERDPWLTEVTREQLGVEIGGSARSVVFKKVVADDAAVGTSLWMTVESLPPVAGQGLPADLLDEFEWQFGFQIPRDGKVNSKNEGDSKESVQSANPSQQGVAQEYDILKQAREILKSKETNRIGIKDVAEAWNLADTEVWRFVRAYRARSVVERKKWQEDEKDFVGARLQD
;
A
#
# COMPACT_ATOMS: atom_id res chain seq x y z
N MET A 1 48.63 -70.65 -19.31
CA MET A 1 48.61 -69.22 -18.92
C MET A 1 47.34 -68.61 -19.49
N ILE A 2 46.31 -68.48 -18.66
CA ILE A 2 45.02 -67.86 -19.00
C ILE A 2 45.15 -66.37 -18.61
N PRO A 3 44.85 -65.41 -19.51
CA PRO A 3 45.25 -64.03 -19.30
C PRO A 3 44.37 -63.36 -18.24
N HIS A 4 45.02 -62.73 -17.25
CA HIS A 4 44.44 -61.95 -16.13
C HIS A 4 43.49 -60.80 -16.52
N ARG A 5 43.22 -60.58 -17.83
CA ARG A 5 42.30 -59.54 -18.32
C ARG A 5 40.84 -60.00 -18.39
N SER A 6 40.57 -61.30 -18.47
CA SER A 6 39.19 -61.81 -18.54
C SER A 6 38.49 -61.85 -17.18
N THR A 7 39.23 -62.05 -16.09
CA THR A 7 38.68 -62.11 -14.73
C THR A 7 38.21 -60.75 -14.23
N ALA A 8 38.96 -59.68 -14.52
CA ALA A 8 38.61 -58.31 -14.14
C ALA A 8 37.32 -57.82 -14.84
N LEU A 9 37.14 -58.20 -16.11
CA LEU A 9 35.98 -57.79 -16.89
C LEU A 9 34.71 -58.53 -16.43
N LEU A 10 34.85 -59.80 -16.04
CA LEU A 10 33.75 -60.59 -15.49
C LEU A 10 33.30 -60.06 -14.11
N THR A 11 34.23 -59.62 -13.26
CA THR A 11 33.88 -58.99 -11.98
C THR A 11 33.17 -57.66 -12.13
N ILE A 12 33.54 -56.84 -13.13
CA ILE A 12 32.87 -55.56 -13.42
C ILE A 12 31.43 -55.82 -13.92
N ILE A 13 31.24 -56.79 -14.82
CA ILE A 13 29.91 -57.15 -15.32
C ILE A 13 29.01 -57.64 -14.17
N ILE A 14 29.52 -58.50 -13.29
CA ILE A 14 28.77 -59.00 -12.13
C ILE A 14 28.40 -57.85 -11.19
N PHE A 15 29.33 -56.93 -10.93
CA PHE A 15 29.10 -55.78 -10.06
C PHE A 15 28.05 -54.81 -10.62
N VAL A 16 28.09 -54.54 -11.93
CA VAL A 16 27.09 -53.70 -12.61
C VAL A 16 25.72 -54.39 -12.65
N ALA A 17 25.68 -55.71 -12.87
CA ALA A 17 24.43 -56.48 -12.82
C ALA A 17 23.80 -56.46 -11.41
N LEU A 18 24.61 -56.58 -10.36
CA LEU A 18 24.15 -56.50 -8.96
C LEU A 18 23.61 -55.11 -8.62
N LEU A 19 24.28 -54.05 -9.08
CA LEU A 19 23.79 -52.67 -8.92
C LEU A 19 22.44 -52.48 -9.64
N LEU A 20 22.28 -53.01 -10.85
CA LEU A 20 21.00 -52.91 -11.58
C LEU A 20 19.88 -53.69 -10.89
N VAL A 21 20.16 -54.81 -10.22
CA VAL A 21 19.15 -55.57 -9.44
C VAL A 21 18.75 -54.84 -8.15
N ILE A 22 19.70 -54.19 -7.48
CA ILE A 22 19.43 -53.40 -6.26
C ILE A 22 18.63 -52.12 -6.59
N PHE A 23 18.87 -51.51 -7.75
CA PHE A 23 18.17 -50.28 -8.17
C PHE A 23 16.88 -50.52 -9.00
N SER A 24 16.54 -51.76 -9.37
CA SER A 24 15.31 -52.09 -10.12
C SER A 24 14.18 -52.67 -9.27
N SER A 25 14.42 -52.95 -7.98
CA SER A 25 13.38 -53.39 -7.05
C SER A 25 12.62 -52.20 -6.46
N SER A 26 11.61 -51.73 -7.20
CA SER A 26 10.53 -50.91 -6.62
C SER A 26 9.74 -51.75 -5.60
N PRO A 27 9.46 -51.26 -4.38
CA PRO A 27 8.55 -51.97 -3.48
C PRO A 27 7.14 -51.92 -4.07
N ARG A 28 6.52 -53.09 -4.27
CA ARG A 28 5.06 -53.18 -4.47
C ARG A 28 4.40 -52.87 -3.13
N LEU A 29 3.53 -51.86 -3.11
CA LEU A 29 2.69 -51.54 -1.96
C LEU A 29 1.38 -52.34 -2.12
N ASP A 30 1.31 -53.52 -1.52
CA ASP A 30 0.02 -54.21 -1.36
C ASP A 30 -0.76 -53.53 -0.23
N SER A 31 -1.98 -53.11 -0.56
CA SER A 31 -2.95 -52.55 0.35
C SER A 31 -3.67 -53.62 1.17
N SER A 32 -4.12 -53.20 2.35
CA SER A 32 -5.13 -53.82 3.22
C SER A 32 -4.67 -54.98 4.13
N GLY A 33 -4.60 -54.65 5.42
CA GLY A 33 -4.52 -55.59 6.53
C GLY A 33 -4.72 -54.85 7.83
N GLU A 34 -5.90 -55.00 8.44
CA GLU A 34 -6.22 -54.48 9.77
C GLU A 34 -5.15 -54.88 10.78
N ILE A 35 -4.67 -53.90 11.55
CA ILE A 35 -3.67 -54.13 12.59
C ILE A 35 -4.39 -54.69 13.83
N SER A 36 -4.38 -56.01 13.97
CA SER A 36 -4.67 -56.68 15.23
C SER A 36 -3.51 -57.63 15.57
N GLY A 37 -2.62 -57.20 16.46
CA GLY A 37 -1.40 -57.94 16.85
C GLY A 37 -0.41 -57.07 17.63
N PRO A 38 0.60 -57.65 18.31
CA PRO A 38 1.28 -57.12 19.50
C PRO A 38 2.22 -55.92 19.27
N ALA A 39 2.00 -55.14 18.22
CA ALA A 39 2.75 -53.94 17.87
C ALA A 39 2.48 -52.74 18.81
N ARG A 40 1.56 -52.86 19.79
CA ARG A 40 1.31 -51.82 20.82
C ARG A 40 2.37 -51.74 21.92
N TYR A 41 3.33 -52.68 21.98
CA TYR A 41 4.36 -52.72 23.02
C TYR A 41 5.80 -52.56 22.51
N VAL A 42 6.01 -52.18 21.25
CA VAL A 42 7.35 -51.84 20.75
C VAL A 42 7.56 -50.33 20.96
N PRO A 43 8.49 -49.88 21.84
CA PRO A 43 8.80 -48.47 21.97
C PRO A 43 9.36 -47.99 20.62
N ARG A 44 8.67 -47.05 19.97
CA ARG A 44 9.22 -46.38 18.79
C ARG A 44 10.48 -45.63 19.23
N PRO A 45 11.68 -45.94 18.67
CA PRO A 45 12.85 -45.14 18.99
C PRO A 45 12.58 -43.71 18.54
N LYS A 46 12.76 -42.74 19.46
CA LYS A 46 12.80 -41.33 19.11
C LYS A 46 14.01 -41.14 18.20
N LEU A 47 13.76 -41.10 16.89
CA LEU A 47 14.79 -40.67 15.95
C LEU A 47 15.11 -39.20 16.25
N PRO A 48 16.39 -38.84 16.38
CA PRO A 48 16.78 -37.45 16.58
C PRO A 48 16.31 -36.61 15.38
N SER A 49 15.98 -35.35 15.66
CA SER A 49 15.66 -34.36 14.65
C SER A 49 16.81 -34.25 13.65
N LEU A 50 16.52 -34.04 12.36
CA LEU A 50 17.55 -33.80 11.33
C LEU A 50 18.39 -32.54 11.60
N SER A 51 18.01 -31.71 12.58
CA SER A 51 18.82 -30.62 13.13
C SER A 51 20.08 -31.09 13.87
N ASP A 52 20.14 -32.35 14.30
CA ASP A 52 21.22 -32.89 15.15
C ASP A 52 22.27 -33.68 14.35
N LEU A 53 22.12 -33.78 13.02
CA LEU A 53 23.10 -34.41 12.14
C LEU A 53 24.25 -33.45 11.83
N HIS A 54 25.26 -33.42 12.71
CA HIS A 54 26.56 -32.82 12.44
C HIS A 54 27.32 -33.67 11.39
N LEU A 55 27.04 -33.45 10.11
CA LEU A 55 27.89 -33.92 9.02
C LEU A 55 29.16 -33.06 8.94
N PRO A 56 30.38 -33.61 8.73
CA PRO A 56 31.65 -32.87 8.87
C PRO A 56 31.94 -31.81 7.79
N SER A 57 30.96 -31.47 6.94
CA SER A 57 31.15 -30.61 5.76
C SER A 57 30.15 -29.46 5.63
N PHE A 58 29.22 -29.33 6.57
CA PHE A 58 28.36 -28.14 6.68
C PHE A 58 28.58 -27.52 8.05
N HIS A 59 29.38 -26.45 8.09
CA HIS A 59 29.48 -25.63 9.29
C HIS A 59 28.09 -25.09 9.64
N PRO A 60 27.70 -25.05 10.94
CA PRO A 60 26.52 -24.31 11.35
C PRO A 60 26.64 -22.87 10.84
N THR A 61 25.52 -22.26 10.45
CA THR A 61 25.47 -20.84 10.07
C THR A 61 26.15 -20.01 11.16
N VAL A 62 27.35 -19.49 10.85
CA VAL A 62 28.24 -18.80 11.79
C VAL A 62 27.63 -17.51 12.33
N HIS A 63 26.54 -17.04 11.72
CA HIS A 63 25.86 -15.81 12.04
C HIS A 63 24.41 -16.09 12.45
N ALA A 64 24.02 -15.57 13.62
CA ALA A 64 22.63 -15.53 14.01
C ALA A 64 21.85 -14.58 13.08
N PRO A 65 20.57 -14.87 12.77
CA PRO A 65 19.71 -13.92 12.07
C PRO A 65 19.72 -12.54 12.77
N PRO A 66 19.68 -11.43 12.03
CA PRO A 66 19.57 -10.10 12.62
C PRO A 66 18.38 -10.02 13.58
N GLU A 67 18.52 -9.29 14.68
CA GLU A 67 17.44 -9.18 15.65
C GLU A 67 16.14 -8.64 15.02
N PRO A 68 14.96 -9.05 15.53
CA PRO A 68 13.68 -8.48 15.13
C PRO A 68 13.66 -6.97 15.36
N GLN A 69 13.31 -6.21 14.33
CA GLN A 69 13.11 -4.76 14.45
C GLN A 69 11.70 -4.48 15.03
N PRO A 70 11.47 -3.35 15.71
CA PRO A 70 10.14 -2.99 16.18
C PRO A 70 9.17 -2.87 14.99
N ASN A 71 7.94 -3.36 15.19
CA ASN A 71 6.87 -3.32 14.18
C ASN A 71 7.26 -3.96 12.84
N SER A 72 8.01 -5.07 12.88
CA SER A 72 8.51 -5.76 11.68
C SER A 72 7.73 -7.02 11.28
N THR A 73 6.53 -7.20 11.84
CA THR A 73 5.68 -8.37 11.60
C THR A 73 4.20 -8.00 11.52
N ASN A 74 3.45 -8.65 10.64
CA ASN A 74 1.99 -8.54 10.55
C ASN A 74 1.40 -9.82 9.91
N GLY A 75 0.55 -10.53 10.66
CA GLY A 75 0.12 -11.89 10.29
C GLY A 75 1.32 -12.81 10.10
N ASP A 76 1.37 -13.55 9.00
CA ASP A 76 2.53 -14.40 8.66
C ASP A 76 3.67 -13.64 7.97
N SER A 77 3.52 -12.34 7.70
CA SER A 77 4.54 -11.55 7.00
C SER A 77 5.56 -11.00 7.99
N LYS A 78 6.85 -11.19 7.72
CA LYS A 78 7.96 -10.66 8.51
C LYS A 78 8.93 -9.90 7.61
N TRP A 79 9.49 -8.81 8.09
CA TRP A 79 10.48 -8.05 7.34
C TRP A 79 11.68 -7.58 8.17
N PHE A 80 12.71 -7.13 7.45
CA PHE A 80 13.88 -6.44 7.98
C PHE A 80 14.12 -5.20 7.13
N SER A 81 14.20 -4.04 7.75
CA SER A 81 14.41 -2.78 7.04
C SER A 81 15.92 -2.53 6.92
N ASN A 82 16.43 -2.47 5.69
CA ASN A 82 17.86 -2.27 5.42
C ASN A 82 18.08 -1.66 4.02
N TRP A 83 19.12 -0.84 3.87
CA TRP A 83 19.50 -0.25 2.57
C TRP A 83 19.92 -1.28 1.51
N ALA A 84 20.33 -2.48 1.92
CA ALA A 84 20.66 -3.59 1.04
C ALA A 84 19.44 -4.37 0.50
N TRP A 85 18.22 -3.81 0.60
CA TRP A 85 16.97 -4.43 0.12
C TRP A 85 16.94 -4.76 -1.38
N ILE A 86 17.80 -4.11 -2.18
CA ILE A 86 18.00 -4.35 -3.61
C ILE A 86 18.70 -5.69 -3.88
N ASN A 87 19.22 -6.37 -2.84
CA ASN A 87 19.76 -7.72 -2.99
C ASN A 87 18.70 -8.66 -3.61
N PRO A 88 19.06 -9.50 -4.61
CA PRO A 88 18.13 -10.44 -5.23
C PRO A 88 17.31 -11.22 -4.23
N PHE A 89 17.93 -11.80 -3.19
CA PHE A 89 17.26 -12.68 -2.23
C PHE A 89 17.42 -12.17 -0.79
N SER A 90 16.30 -12.02 -0.10
CA SER A 90 16.27 -11.49 1.27
C SER A 90 17.01 -12.37 2.28
N SER A 91 16.96 -13.69 2.07
CA SER A 91 17.61 -14.70 2.93
C SER A 91 19.13 -14.54 3.02
N SER A 92 19.78 -13.95 2.00
CA SER A 92 21.22 -13.68 2.03
C SER A 92 21.63 -12.64 3.09
N ILE A 93 20.68 -11.85 3.58
CA ILE A 93 20.88 -10.82 4.61
C ILE A 93 20.24 -11.26 5.92
N THR A 94 19.01 -11.77 5.88
CA THR A 94 18.25 -12.13 7.09
C THR A 94 18.66 -13.48 7.67
N LEU A 95 19.26 -14.36 6.86
CA LEU A 95 19.47 -15.78 7.19
C LEU A 95 18.16 -16.50 7.55
N ASP A 96 17.02 -15.94 7.15
CA ASP A 96 15.67 -16.46 7.33
C ASP A 96 14.90 -16.29 6.01
N GLU A 97 14.54 -17.41 5.39
CA GLU A 97 13.83 -17.46 4.12
C GLU A 97 12.44 -16.80 4.18
N ASN A 98 11.81 -16.77 5.35
CA ASN A 98 10.47 -16.21 5.54
C ASN A 98 10.48 -14.72 5.91
N ARG A 99 11.65 -14.09 5.97
CA ARG A 99 11.80 -12.67 6.31
C ARG A 99 12.30 -11.88 5.11
N SER A 100 11.46 -10.96 4.62
CA SER A 100 11.81 -10.10 3.47
C SER A 100 12.64 -8.90 3.89
N VAL A 101 13.64 -8.52 3.10
CA VAL A 101 14.36 -7.25 3.30
C VAL A 101 13.64 -6.16 2.54
N LEU A 102 13.19 -5.12 3.25
CA LEU A 102 12.51 -3.96 2.69
C LEU A 102 13.41 -2.72 2.79
N PRO A 103 13.24 -1.71 1.91
CA PRO A 103 13.92 -0.43 2.07
C PRO A 103 13.60 0.18 3.43
N PRO A 104 14.45 1.01 4.04
CA PRO A 104 14.10 1.73 5.25
C PRO A 104 12.77 2.48 5.11
N LEU A 105 11.98 2.54 6.19
CA LEU A 105 10.72 3.27 6.17
C LEU A 105 11.02 4.75 5.97
N ARG A 106 10.34 5.37 5.00
CA ARG A 106 10.52 6.80 4.69
C ARG A 106 10.10 7.65 5.88
N HIS A 107 10.88 8.68 6.17
CA HIS A 107 10.42 9.71 7.09
C HIS A 107 9.28 10.49 6.42
N ARG A 108 8.21 10.70 7.19
CA ARG A 108 7.05 11.50 6.77
C ARG A 108 6.99 12.71 7.70
N PRO A 109 7.17 13.95 7.20
CA PRO A 109 7.05 15.11 8.05
C PRO A 109 5.62 15.27 8.53
N PHE A 110 5.48 15.86 9.72
CA PHE A 110 4.18 16.17 10.28
C PHE A 110 3.53 17.32 9.52
N ILE A 111 2.22 17.17 9.27
CA ILE A 111 1.37 18.25 8.83
C ILE A 111 0.22 18.38 9.81
N TYR A 112 0.08 19.58 10.34
CA TYR A 112 -0.88 19.94 11.35
C TYR A 112 -2.02 20.72 10.72
N THR A 113 -3.22 20.51 11.23
CA THR A 113 -4.33 21.46 11.07
C THR A 113 -4.92 21.79 12.43
N TYR A 114 -5.60 22.92 12.55
CA TYR A 114 -6.27 23.32 13.78
C TYR A 114 -7.78 23.33 13.56
N TYR A 115 -8.49 22.56 14.37
CA TYR A 115 -9.95 22.46 14.34
C TYR A 115 -10.53 22.58 15.75
N GLU A 116 -11.46 23.52 15.92
CA GLU A 116 -12.24 23.68 17.15
C GLU A 116 -13.72 23.63 16.77
N PRO A 117 -14.49 22.66 17.30
CA PRO A 117 -15.92 22.59 17.03
C PRO A 117 -16.62 23.86 17.57
N THR A 118 -17.61 24.34 16.84
CA THR A 118 -18.37 25.54 17.23
C THR A 118 -19.00 25.36 18.62
N LYS A 119 -18.69 26.28 19.56
CA LYS A 119 -19.24 26.26 20.92
C LYS A 119 -20.77 26.33 20.88
N GLY A 120 -21.46 25.28 21.33
CA GLY A 120 -22.93 25.28 21.42
C GLY A 120 -23.64 23.93 21.29
N GLY A 121 -22.94 22.81 21.09
CA GLY A 121 -23.44 21.43 21.33
C GLY A 121 -24.77 21.02 20.67
N GLY A 122 -25.23 21.73 19.65
CA GLY A 122 -26.59 21.58 19.11
C GLY A 122 -26.70 20.83 17.79
N ASP A 123 -25.71 20.95 16.90
CA ASP A 123 -25.81 20.40 15.55
C ASP A 123 -24.81 19.26 15.32
N LYS A 124 -25.21 18.06 15.77
CA LYS A 124 -24.48 16.81 15.50
C LYS A 124 -24.29 16.56 14.01
N GLY A 125 -25.15 17.11 13.16
CA GLY A 125 -25.03 17.00 11.71
C GLY A 125 -23.83 17.79 11.19
N ALA A 126 -23.67 19.02 11.66
CA ALA A 126 -22.54 19.87 11.28
C ALA A 126 -21.19 19.29 11.75
N GLU A 127 -21.13 18.76 12.97
CA GLU A 127 -19.93 18.09 13.49
C GLU A 127 -19.58 16.84 12.66
N HIS A 128 -20.59 16.07 12.26
CA HIS A 128 -20.39 14.90 11.39
C HIS A 128 -19.90 15.30 10.00
N ALA A 129 -20.43 16.39 9.42
CA ALA A 129 -19.97 16.91 8.13
C ALA A 129 -18.52 17.36 8.17
N ASP A 130 -18.14 18.11 9.22
CA ASP A 130 -16.76 18.55 9.44
C ASP A 130 -15.82 17.34 9.66
N ALA A 131 -16.27 16.30 10.36
CA ALA A 131 -15.54 15.05 10.54
C ALA A 131 -15.24 14.34 9.20
N GLN A 132 -16.21 14.27 8.29
CA GLN A 132 -15.98 13.69 6.96
C GLN A 132 -14.94 14.47 6.16
N LEU A 133 -14.99 15.82 6.22
CA LEU A 133 -14.01 16.65 5.54
C LEU A 133 -12.59 16.47 6.12
N LEU A 134 -12.48 16.42 7.46
CA LEU A 134 -11.20 16.18 8.15
C LEU A 134 -10.64 14.78 7.88
N LEU A 135 -11.51 13.77 7.74
CA LEU A 135 -11.09 12.43 7.33
C LEU A 135 -10.54 12.42 5.90
N ALA A 136 -11.21 13.11 4.97
CA ALA A 136 -10.70 13.31 3.62
C ALA A 136 -9.35 14.02 3.62
N TRP A 137 -9.18 15.06 4.45
CA TRP A 137 -7.92 15.79 4.63
C TRP A 137 -6.80 14.87 5.12
N ARG A 138 -7.07 14.07 6.16
CA ARG A 138 -6.10 13.09 6.70
C ARG A 138 -5.68 12.08 5.62
N ARG A 139 -6.63 11.51 4.89
CA ARG A 139 -6.33 10.53 3.83
C ARG A 139 -5.49 11.16 2.72
N ALA A 140 -5.86 12.34 2.23
CA ALA A 140 -5.17 13.02 1.15
C ALA A 140 -3.71 13.34 1.49
N TRP A 141 -3.46 13.92 2.67
CA TRP A 141 -2.09 14.22 3.11
C TRP A 141 -1.26 12.98 3.44
N PHE A 142 -1.89 11.95 4.02
CA PHE A 142 -1.21 10.68 4.28
C PHE A 142 -0.78 10.00 2.96
N ALA A 143 -1.64 9.95 1.95
CA ALA A 143 -1.30 9.40 0.63
C ALA A 143 -0.11 10.12 -0.02
N GLN A 144 0.02 11.42 0.23
CA GLN A 144 1.09 12.28 -0.31
C GLN A 144 2.41 12.24 0.46
N GLY A 145 2.55 11.37 1.47
CA GLY A 145 3.81 11.18 2.17
C GLY A 145 3.96 11.98 3.46
N PHE A 146 2.87 12.50 4.03
CA PHE A 146 2.88 13.28 5.28
C PHE A 146 2.24 12.50 6.44
N ARG A 147 2.42 13.00 7.67
CA ARG A 147 1.72 12.53 8.87
C ARG A 147 0.72 13.60 9.31
N PRO A 148 -0.56 13.47 8.93
CA PRO A 148 -1.57 14.44 9.33
C PRO A 148 -1.89 14.32 10.82
N VAL A 149 -2.07 15.46 11.50
CA VAL A 149 -2.50 15.54 12.90
C VAL A 149 -3.45 16.71 13.06
N ILE A 150 -4.60 16.47 13.69
CA ILE A 150 -5.61 17.51 13.95
C ILE A 150 -5.45 18.02 15.38
N LEU A 151 -5.00 19.26 15.49
CA LEU A 151 -4.79 19.98 16.75
C LEU A 151 -6.07 20.68 17.19
N GLY A 152 -6.23 20.84 18.49
CA GLY A 152 -7.30 21.61 19.09
C GLY A 152 -6.81 22.57 20.17
N ARG A 153 -7.76 23.04 20.96
CA ARG A 153 -7.51 24.03 22.03
C ARG A 153 -6.54 23.51 23.09
N ALA A 154 -6.56 22.21 23.39
CA ALA A 154 -5.70 21.61 24.41
C ALA A 154 -4.22 21.78 24.07
N GLU A 155 -3.85 21.52 22.81
CA GLU A 155 -2.46 21.66 22.34
C GLU A 155 -2.02 23.14 22.36
N ALA A 156 -2.91 24.06 22.03
CA ALA A 156 -2.64 25.50 22.14
C ALA A 156 -2.36 25.92 23.60
N MET A 157 -3.14 25.41 24.55
CA MET A 157 -3.02 25.75 25.97
C MET A 157 -1.75 25.17 26.62
N ASN A 158 -1.19 24.09 26.05
CA ASN A 158 0.06 23.49 26.51
C ASN A 158 1.31 24.21 25.97
N ASN A 159 1.16 25.24 25.14
CA ASN A 159 2.28 26.09 24.73
C ASN A 159 2.71 27.01 25.89
N GLU A 160 4.01 27.11 26.16
CA GLU A 160 4.57 27.96 27.22
C GLU A 160 4.17 29.45 27.07
N LEU A 161 4.00 29.91 25.83
CA LEU A 161 3.62 31.28 25.49
C LEU A 161 2.12 31.56 25.69
N TYR A 162 1.30 30.54 25.95
CA TYR A 162 -0.13 30.72 26.17
C TYR A 162 -0.42 31.66 27.35
N SER A 163 0.37 31.56 28.41
CA SER A 163 0.26 32.41 29.61
C SER A 163 0.38 33.91 29.30
N LEU A 164 1.16 34.28 28.27
CA LEU A 164 1.35 35.66 27.84
C LEU A 164 0.15 36.19 27.05
N ALA A 165 -0.60 35.31 26.39
CA ALA A 165 -1.77 35.67 25.59
C ALA A 165 -3.06 35.81 26.43
N GLN A 166 -3.18 35.08 27.55
CA GLN A 166 -4.37 35.09 28.42
C GLN A 166 -4.86 36.47 28.88
N PRO A 167 -4.01 37.40 29.34
CA PRO A 167 -4.47 38.69 29.84
C PRO A 167 -4.86 39.66 28.71
N MET A 168 -4.62 39.31 27.44
CA MET A 168 -4.83 40.19 26.30
C MET A 168 -6.30 40.23 25.88
N LYS A 169 -6.80 41.42 25.54
CA LYS A 169 -8.10 41.58 24.90
C LYS A 169 -7.93 41.43 23.38
N LEU A 170 -8.13 40.22 22.87
CA LEU A 170 -8.01 39.90 21.45
C LEU A 170 -9.38 39.89 20.77
N THR A 171 -9.41 40.21 19.48
CA THR A 171 -10.59 39.98 18.64
C THR A 171 -10.82 38.47 18.49
N PRO A 172 -12.06 37.97 18.34
CA PRO A 172 -12.32 36.53 18.18
C PRO A 172 -11.57 35.89 16.99
N LYS A 173 -11.35 36.67 15.92
CA LYS A 173 -10.62 36.22 14.73
C LYS A 173 -9.13 36.05 15.05
N LEU A 174 -8.52 37.04 15.72
CA LEU A 174 -7.12 36.95 16.13
C LEU A 174 -6.91 35.88 17.21
N GLU A 175 -7.84 35.72 18.15
CA GLU A 175 -7.77 34.66 19.17
C GLU A 175 -7.68 33.29 18.48
N LYS A 176 -8.55 33.01 17.49
CA LYS A 176 -8.53 31.74 16.76
C LYS A 176 -7.21 31.51 16.03
N GLU A 177 -6.70 32.51 15.33
CA GLU A 177 -5.40 32.43 14.63
C GLU A 177 -4.24 32.24 15.62
N LEU A 178 -4.23 32.98 16.73
CA LEU A 178 -3.20 32.84 17.75
C LEU A 178 -3.20 31.44 18.38
N PHE A 179 -4.38 30.88 18.67
CA PHE A 179 -4.50 29.51 19.20
C PHE A 179 -4.00 28.47 18.19
N ARG A 180 -4.33 28.64 16.90
CA ARG A 180 -3.79 27.80 15.83
C ARG A 180 -2.26 27.82 15.79
N TRP A 181 -1.64 29.00 15.90
CA TRP A 181 -0.20 29.15 15.93
C TRP A 181 0.44 28.61 17.22
N LEU A 182 -0.19 28.83 18.38
CA LEU A 182 0.27 28.28 19.66
C LEU A 182 0.25 26.74 19.65
N ALA A 183 -0.81 26.13 19.11
CA ALA A 183 -0.89 24.69 18.96
C ALA A 183 0.24 24.16 18.07
N TRP A 184 0.50 24.82 16.93
CA TRP A 184 1.61 24.46 16.05
C TRP A 184 2.97 24.59 16.75
N GLY A 185 3.22 25.72 17.42
CA GLY A 185 4.46 25.96 18.17
C GLY A 185 4.68 25.01 19.35
N HIS A 186 3.61 24.43 19.90
CA HIS A 186 3.69 23.38 20.93
C HIS A 186 4.20 22.07 20.33
N MET A 187 3.57 21.63 19.23
CA MET A 187 3.88 20.37 18.55
C MET A 187 5.32 20.32 18.03
N GLY A 188 5.80 21.41 17.44
CA GLY A 188 7.18 21.55 16.99
C GLY A 188 7.30 21.76 15.49
N ASP A 189 8.28 21.08 14.87
CA ASP A 189 8.62 21.29 13.46
C ASP A 189 7.56 20.69 12.53
N GLY A 190 7.40 21.28 11.35
CA GLY A 190 6.59 20.71 10.29
C GLY A 190 5.75 21.74 9.56
N LEU A 191 4.59 21.30 9.09
CA LEU A 191 3.71 22.10 8.27
C LEU A 191 2.43 22.42 9.03
N LEU A 192 1.90 23.63 8.88
CA LEU A 192 0.58 24.01 9.37
C LEU A 192 -0.31 24.37 8.19
N ALA A 193 -1.26 23.49 7.89
CA ALA A 193 -2.24 23.67 6.83
C ALA A 193 -3.60 24.09 7.40
N ASP A 194 -4.36 24.82 6.60
CA ASP A 194 -5.81 24.93 6.80
C ASP A 194 -6.46 23.59 6.47
N TRP A 195 -7.53 23.23 7.18
CA TRP A 195 -8.27 21.99 6.95
C TRP A 195 -9.07 22.00 5.62
N HIS A 196 -9.18 23.16 4.96
CA HIS A 196 -9.67 23.29 3.59
C HIS A 196 -8.54 23.29 2.53
N CYS A 197 -7.29 23.06 2.92
CA CYS A 197 -6.15 22.99 2.00
C CYS A 197 -5.77 21.53 1.71
N PHE A 198 -5.88 21.11 0.45
CA PHE A 198 -5.69 19.73 -0.01
C PHE A 198 -4.54 19.59 -1.01
N PRO A 199 -3.75 18.50 -0.94
CA PRO A 199 -2.67 18.25 -1.87
C PRO A 199 -3.23 17.59 -3.16
N MET A 200 -3.57 18.42 -4.14
CA MET A 200 -4.17 18.01 -5.41
C MET A 200 -3.12 18.02 -6.53
N ALA A 201 -2.15 17.12 -6.41
CA ALA A 201 -1.12 16.86 -7.42
C ALA A 201 -0.64 15.41 -7.37
N ARG A 202 0.25 15.05 -8.29
CA ARG A 202 0.93 13.75 -8.28
C ARG A 202 1.87 13.63 -7.09
N TYR A 203 2.17 12.40 -6.70
CA TYR A 203 3.13 12.12 -5.62
C TYR A 203 4.51 12.73 -5.91
N ASP A 204 4.97 12.66 -7.16
CA ASP A 204 6.26 13.15 -7.64
C ASP A 204 6.29 14.68 -7.90
N ASP A 205 5.24 15.41 -7.53
CA ASP A 205 5.19 16.86 -7.65
C ASP A 205 6.38 17.54 -6.94
N ALA A 206 6.94 18.57 -7.57
CA ALA A 206 8.18 19.21 -7.11
C ALA A 206 8.02 19.89 -5.75
N LEU A 207 6.89 20.56 -5.52
CA LEU A 207 6.61 21.23 -4.25
C LEU A 207 6.39 20.21 -3.14
N LEU A 208 5.50 19.23 -3.35
CA LEU A 208 5.23 18.19 -2.35
C LEU A 208 6.50 17.39 -2.02
N SER A 209 7.34 17.11 -3.02
CA SER A 209 8.65 16.50 -2.83
C SER A 209 9.60 17.36 -2.02
N SER A 210 9.59 18.68 -2.21
CA SER A 210 10.39 19.62 -1.42
C SER A 210 9.95 19.63 0.04
N LEU A 211 8.64 19.74 0.27
CA LEU A 211 8.05 19.74 1.62
C LEU A 211 8.35 18.44 2.39
N ARG A 212 8.43 17.29 1.69
CA ARG A 212 8.83 16.02 2.31
C ARG A 212 10.29 15.98 2.76
N ARG A 213 11.17 16.79 2.18
CA ARG A 213 12.60 16.84 2.55
C ARG A 213 12.88 17.68 3.78
N GLY A 214 11.98 18.59 4.13
CA GLY A 214 12.08 19.45 5.31
C GLY A 214 11.96 20.94 4.98
N THR A 215 11.98 21.76 6.03
CA THR A 215 11.82 23.22 5.99
C THR A 215 13.12 23.94 6.28
N ASP A 216 13.18 25.22 5.93
CA ASP A 216 14.32 26.06 6.29
C ASP A 216 14.23 26.49 7.77
N PRO A 217 15.26 26.24 8.60
CA PRO A 217 15.27 26.65 10.01
C PRO A 217 15.17 28.17 10.20
N ALA A 218 15.64 28.95 9.23
CA ALA A 218 15.79 30.38 9.38
C ALA A 218 14.48 31.16 9.18
N VAL A 219 13.50 30.60 8.46
CA VAL A 219 12.31 31.32 7.98
C VAL A 219 11.06 30.44 8.01
N ILE A 220 9.89 31.08 8.14
CA ILE A 220 8.59 30.44 7.92
C ILE A 220 8.25 30.58 6.44
N THR A 221 8.22 29.46 5.73
CA THR A 221 7.82 29.44 4.33
C THR A 221 6.30 29.57 4.23
N ARG A 222 5.85 30.47 3.34
CA ARG A 222 4.46 30.64 2.95
C ARG A 222 4.36 30.76 1.44
N PHE A 223 3.16 30.60 0.90
CA PHE A 223 2.94 30.53 -0.54
C PHE A 223 2.00 31.63 -1.01
N ASP A 224 2.40 32.32 -2.09
CA ASP A 224 1.59 33.39 -2.67
C ASP A 224 0.23 32.87 -3.15
N ARG A 225 -0.82 33.72 -3.08
CA ARG A 225 -2.22 33.44 -3.49
C ARG A 225 -2.98 32.40 -2.66
N ILE A 226 -2.32 31.70 -1.75
CA ILE A 226 -2.99 30.83 -0.77
C ILE A 226 -2.76 31.32 0.67
N ASP A 227 -2.23 32.53 0.84
CA ASP A 227 -2.04 33.27 2.10
C ASP A 227 -1.73 32.39 3.32
N SER A 228 -2.73 32.14 4.17
CA SER A 228 -2.63 31.39 5.43
C SER A 228 -3.00 29.90 5.33
N ALA A 229 -3.12 29.36 4.10
CA ALA A 229 -3.52 27.99 3.85
C ALA A 229 -2.43 26.96 4.16
N LEU A 230 -1.16 27.33 4.01
CA LEU A 230 -0.03 26.46 4.35
C LEU A 230 1.18 27.28 4.81
N PHE A 231 1.69 26.93 5.98
CA PHE A 231 2.98 27.38 6.49
C PHE A 231 3.91 26.18 6.68
N ALA A 232 5.21 26.41 6.52
CA ALA A 232 6.24 25.43 6.81
C ALA A 232 7.36 26.08 7.62
N GLY A 233 7.73 25.52 8.77
CA GLY A 233 8.75 26.11 9.63
C GLY A 233 9.17 25.22 10.79
N GLU A 234 10.24 25.66 11.47
CA GLU A 234 10.78 25.01 12.66
C GLU A 234 10.29 25.67 13.96
N LYS A 235 10.24 24.87 15.03
CA LYS A 235 9.69 25.24 16.34
C LYS A 235 10.24 26.55 16.88
N SER A 236 11.55 26.78 16.74
CA SER A 236 12.23 27.98 17.23
C SER A 236 11.67 29.24 16.57
N ARG A 237 11.66 29.26 15.23
CA ARG A 237 11.18 30.38 14.43
C ARG A 237 9.67 30.61 14.60
N ILE A 238 8.88 29.55 14.70
CA ILE A 238 7.43 29.63 14.97
C ILE A 238 7.19 30.33 16.31
N ASN A 239 7.86 29.89 17.38
CA ASN A 239 7.67 30.48 18.71
C ASN A 239 8.19 31.92 18.80
N ASP A 240 9.24 32.28 18.06
CA ASP A 240 9.69 33.66 17.97
C ASP A 240 8.67 34.55 17.25
N ALA A 241 8.05 34.05 16.16
CA ALA A 241 6.96 34.76 15.48
C ALA A 241 5.77 34.99 16.43
N ILE A 242 5.39 33.97 17.21
CA ILE A 242 4.31 34.08 18.21
C ILE A 242 4.65 35.15 19.26
N LYS A 243 5.88 35.16 19.80
CA LYS A 243 6.31 36.18 20.77
C LYS A 243 6.20 37.59 20.20
N GLU A 244 6.64 37.80 18.95
CA GLU A 244 6.55 39.11 18.30
C GLU A 244 5.10 39.52 18.04
N ALA A 245 4.25 38.57 17.64
CA ALA A 245 2.82 38.85 17.45
C ALA A 245 2.14 39.26 18.75
N ILE A 246 2.41 38.54 19.85
CA ILE A 246 1.89 38.83 21.20
C ILE A 246 2.30 40.25 21.64
N LYS A 247 3.55 40.68 21.40
CA LYS A 247 4.02 42.03 21.77
C LYS A 247 3.28 43.16 21.04
N LYS A 248 2.84 42.92 19.80
CA LYS A 248 2.20 43.91 18.94
C LYS A 248 0.67 43.83 18.93
N ALA A 249 0.11 42.74 19.48
CA ALA A 249 -1.32 42.50 19.46
C ALA A 249 -2.09 43.62 20.18
N SER A 250 -3.17 44.07 19.55
CA SER A 250 -4.10 45.06 20.06
C SER A 250 -5.54 44.60 19.89
N ASP A 251 -6.47 45.34 20.49
CA ASP A 251 -7.93 45.16 20.35
C ASP A 251 -8.46 45.42 18.92
N THR A 252 -7.63 45.98 18.04
CA THR A 252 -7.93 46.26 16.62
C THR A 252 -7.29 45.26 15.66
N SER A 253 -6.42 44.38 16.16
CA SER A 253 -5.66 43.43 15.34
C SER A 253 -6.51 42.23 14.95
N ASN A 254 -6.37 41.77 13.70
CA ASN A 254 -7.23 40.72 13.13
C ASN A 254 -6.50 39.49 12.61
N THR A 255 -5.20 39.57 12.29
CA THR A 255 -4.45 38.44 11.73
C THR A 255 -3.04 38.35 12.32
N MET A 256 -2.50 37.13 12.37
CA MET A 256 -1.11 36.91 12.77
C MET A 256 -0.12 37.49 11.75
N LEU A 257 -0.46 37.45 10.45
CA LEU A 257 0.39 37.94 9.36
C LEU A 257 0.65 39.46 9.44
N ASP A 258 -0.32 40.23 9.95
CA ASP A 258 -0.16 41.68 10.13
C ASP A 258 0.75 42.01 11.33
N LEU A 259 0.88 41.09 12.28
CA LEU A 259 1.61 41.29 13.53
C LEU A 259 3.05 40.79 13.45
N VAL A 260 3.29 39.71 12.71
CA VAL A 260 4.63 39.12 12.56
C VAL A 260 5.44 39.90 11.51
N PRO A 261 6.69 40.29 11.81
CA PRO A 261 7.54 41.00 10.85
C PRO A 261 7.78 40.21 9.55
N SER A 262 7.85 40.90 8.41
CA SER A 262 8.00 40.25 7.09
C SER A 262 9.27 39.41 6.94
N GLU A 263 10.34 39.74 7.66
CA GLU A 263 11.61 39.02 7.65
C GLU A 263 11.54 37.62 8.26
N PHE A 264 10.46 37.30 8.99
CA PHE A 264 10.21 35.94 9.45
C PHE A 264 9.70 35.05 8.32
N PHE A 265 9.26 35.61 7.20
CA PHE A 265 8.61 34.89 6.13
C PHE A 265 9.47 34.80 4.87
N ARG A 266 9.41 33.63 4.23
CA ARG A 266 9.81 33.46 2.83
C ARG A 266 8.57 33.18 2.00
N ASN A 267 8.30 34.02 1.01
CA ASN A 267 7.24 33.79 0.04
C ASN A 267 7.77 32.92 -1.09
N GLU A 268 7.14 31.79 -1.30
CA GLU A 268 7.32 30.96 -2.48
C GLU A 268 6.19 31.17 -3.48
N SER A 269 6.48 30.86 -4.74
CA SER A 269 5.55 31.06 -5.85
C SER A 269 4.21 30.33 -5.62
N PRO A 270 3.11 30.81 -6.23
CA PRO A 270 1.80 30.20 -6.07
C PRO A 270 1.84 28.70 -6.36
N PRO A 271 1.34 27.85 -5.44
CA PRO A 271 1.50 26.42 -5.56
C PRO A 271 0.46 25.88 -6.54
N THR A 272 0.92 25.21 -7.58
CA THR A 272 0.02 24.45 -8.47
C THR A 272 -0.46 23.15 -7.82
N SER A 273 0.15 22.76 -6.71
CA SER A 273 -0.04 21.44 -6.09
C SER A 273 -1.06 21.43 -4.95
N LEU A 274 -1.53 22.60 -4.53
CA LEU A 274 -2.36 22.77 -3.35
C LEU A 274 -3.67 23.48 -3.71
N ALA A 275 -4.78 22.80 -3.48
CA ALA A 275 -6.12 23.33 -3.64
C ALA A 275 -6.61 23.90 -2.31
N PHE A 276 -6.89 25.21 -2.27
CA PHE A 276 -7.45 25.86 -1.09
C PHE A 276 -8.91 26.23 -1.32
N TYR A 277 -9.81 25.66 -0.52
CA TYR A 277 -11.26 25.91 -0.59
C TYR A 277 -11.67 26.95 0.46
N ASP A 278 -11.08 28.13 0.38
CA ASP A 278 -11.46 29.23 1.27
C ASP A 278 -12.83 29.81 0.90
N PRO A 279 -13.49 30.57 1.80
CA PRO A 279 -14.82 31.10 1.52
C PRO A 279 -14.90 31.94 0.23
N ALA A 280 -13.85 32.68 -0.11
CA ALA A 280 -13.83 33.47 -1.35
C ALA A 280 -13.77 32.57 -2.59
N THR A 281 -12.91 31.55 -2.59
CA THR A 281 -12.84 30.56 -3.67
C THR A 281 -14.15 29.80 -3.82
N ILE A 282 -14.77 29.38 -2.71
CA ILE A 282 -16.06 28.68 -2.74
C ILE A 282 -17.14 29.56 -3.36
N HIS A 283 -17.24 30.82 -2.93
CA HIS A 283 -18.22 31.75 -3.46
C HIS A 283 -18.03 32.02 -4.96
N ASN A 284 -16.78 32.14 -5.41
CA ASN A 284 -16.46 32.49 -6.80
C ASN A 284 -16.57 31.30 -7.77
N HIS A 285 -16.16 30.10 -7.34
CA HIS A 285 -16.07 28.93 -8.21
C HIS A 285 -17.20 27.92 -8.01
N TYR A 286 -17.81 27.87 -6.83
CA TYR A 286 -18.82 26.87 -6.45
C TYR A 286 -20.05 27.52 -5.77
N PRO A 287 -20.75 28.45 -6.44
CA PRO A 287 -21.79 29.28 -5.82
C PRO A 287 -22.94 28.46 -5.22
N THR A 288 -23.29 27.31 -5.82
CA THR A 288 -24.34 26.40 -5.34
C THR A 288 -24.04 25.79 -3.97
N ILE A 289 -22.75 25.64 -3.63
CA ILE A 289 -22.29 25.18 -2.31
C ILE A 289 -22.19 26.38 -1.37
N ALA A 290 -21.70 27.53 -1.87
CA ALA A 290 -21.56 28.75 -1.08
C ALA A 290 -22.86 29.17 -0.39
N GLU A 291 -23.99 29.07 -1.09
CA GLU A 291 -25.32 29.40 -0.57
C GLU A 291 -25.75 28.54 0.65
N LYS A 292 -25.19 27.34 0.78
CA LYS A 292 -25.57 26.35 1.81
C LYS A 292 -24.47 26.04 2.81
N LEU A 293 -23.30 26.71 2.72
CA LEU A 293 -22.11 26.34 3.50
C LEU A 293 -22.30 26.38 5.02
N SER A 294 -23.28 27.17 5.50
CA SER A 294 -23.63 27.21 6.92
C SER A 294 -24.48 26.02 7.39
N SER A 295 -25.10 25.25 6.49
CA SER A 295 -25.93 24.09 6.81
C SER A 295 -25.14 22.79 6.77
N THR A 296 -25.66 21.75 7.43
CA THR A 296 -25.08 20.40 7.39
C THR A 296 -24.96 19.88 5.95
N GLU A 297 -26.00 20.09 5.13
CA GLU A 297 -26.04 19.63 3.74
C GLU A 297 -24.97 20.32 2.89
N GLY A 298 -24.75 21.64 3.05
CA GLY A 298 -23.72 22.34 2.29
C GLY A 298 -22.30 21.94 2.68
N ARG A 299 -22.05 21.64 3.96
CA ARG A 299 -20.76 21.11 4.43
C ARG A 299 -20.49 19.71 3.90
N LEU A 300 -21.49 18.82 3.91
CA LEU A 300 -21.39 17.50 3.29
C LEU A 300 -21.14 17.61 1.78
N ALA A 301 -21.87 18.50 1.09
CA ALA A 301 -21.65 18.76 -0.32
C ALA A 301 -20.22 19.25 -0.62
N LEU A 302 -19.62 20.06 0.27
CA LEU A 302 -18.22 20.47 0.15
C LEU A 302 -17.26 19.27 0.29
N ALA A 303 -17.50 18.38 1.26
CA ALA A 303 -16.70 17.17 1.42
C ALA A 303 -16.80 16.25 0.19
N GLU A 304 -18.00 16.05 -0.35
CA GLU A 304 -18.23 15.30 -1.60
C GLU A 304 -17.52 15.93 -2.80
N LEU A 305 -17.61 17.26 -2.95
CA LEU A 305 -16.92 18.00 -4.01
C LEU A 305 -15.40 17.81 -3.93
N ILE A 306 -14.82 17.95 -2.74
CA ILE A 306 -13.38 17.82 -2.52
C ILE A 306 -12.92 16.40 -2.83
N ASN A 307 -13.67 15.39 -2.39
CA ASN A 307 -13.38 14.00 -2.73
C ASN A 307 -13.42 13.75 -4.25
N ALA A 308 -14.44 14.30 -4.93
CA ALA A 308 -14.55 14.21 -6.39
C ALA A 308 -13.38 14.89 -7.11
N HIS A 309 -12.90 16.01 -6.61
CA HIS A 309 -11.72 16.71 -7.13
C HIS A 309 -10.42 15.94 -6.87
N LEU A 310 -10.23 15.31 -5.70
CA LEU A 310 -9.08 14.44 -5.43
C LEU A 310 -9.04 13.24 -6.40
N HIS A 311 -10.19 12.58 -6.60
CA HIS A 311 -10.32 11.46 -7.53
C HIS A 311 -10.09 11.91 -8.99
N SER A 312 -10.66 13.04 -9.40
CA SER A 312 -10.42 13.61 -10.74
C SER A 312 -8.96 13.99 -10.94
N THR A 313 -8.27 14.49 -9.90
CA THR A 313 -6.84 14.78 -9.93
C THR A 313 -6.02 13.51 -10.18
N PHE A 314 -6.38 12.39 -9.54
CA PHE A 314 -5.78 11.10 -9.83
C PHE A 314 -6.00 10.68 -11.29
N GLN A 315 -7.22 10.77 -11.82
CA GLN A 315 -7.49 10.41 -13.21
C GLN A 315 -6.71 11.29 -14.21
N ASN A 316 -6.67 12.60 -13.98
CA ASN A 316 -5.91 13.54 -14.80
C ASN A 316 -4.39 13.32 -14.73
N SER A 317 -3.90 12.70 -13.65
CA SER A 317 -2.47 12.39 -13.47
C SER A 317 -1.98 11.26 -14.37
N PHE A 318 -2.89 10.45 -14.92
CA PHE A 318 -2.57 9.28 -15.75
C PHE A 318 -3.40 9.28 -17.04
N PRO A 319 -3.10 10.20 -17.99
CA PRO A 319 -3.94 10.41 -19.17
C PRO A 319 -3.99 9.19 -20.11
N ALA A 320 -3.03 8.25 -20.01
CA ALA A 320 -3.04 7.01 -20.77
C ALA A 320 -3.82 5.87 -20.08
N GLY A 321 -4.38 6.12 -18.90
CA GLY A 321 -5.30 5.20 -18.23
C GLY A 321 -4.68 4.33 -17.13
N ILE A 322 -5.34 3.21 -16.84
CA ILE A 322 -4.91 2.22 -15.85
C ILE A 322 -4.52 0.93 -16.59
N ALA A 323 -3.37 0.36 -16.23
CA ALA A 323 -2.95 -0.97 -16.67
C ALA A 323 -3.13 -1.97 -15.53
N VAL A 324 -3.95 -2.99 -15.74
CA VAL A 324 -4.11 -4.13 -14.83
C VAL A 324 -3.35 -5.31 -15.42
N LEU A 325 -2.20 -5.65 -14.87
CA LEU A 325 -1.33 -6.66 -15.48
C LEU A 325 -2.03 -8.02 -15.57
N LYS A 326 -2.04 -8.63 -16.76
CA LYS A 326 -2.51 -9.98 -17.03
C LYS A 326 -1.41 -10.74 -17.78
N PRO A 327 -0.38 -11.23 -17.07
CA PRO A 327 0.81 -11.84 -17.70
C PRO A 327 0.46 -13.06 -18.56
N PHE A 328 -0.51 -13.86 -18.10
CA PHE A 328 -0.98 -15.05 -18.81
C PHE A 328 -2.43 -14.83 -19.27
N THR A 329 -2.75 -15.27 -20.48
CA THR A 329 -4.10 -15.11 -21.04
C THR A 329 -5.05 -16.23 -20.64
N GLU A 330 -4.52 -17.42 -20.41
CA GLU A 330 -5.25 -18.65 -20.13
C GLU A 330 -5.27 -18.93 -18.62
N HIS A 331 -6.38 -19.51 -18.13
CA HIS A 331 -6.59 -20.01 -16.76
C HIS A 331 -6.23 -19.07 -15.60
N THR A 332 -6.15 -17.76 -15.83
CA THR A 332 -5.68 -16.77 -14.84
C THR A 332 -6.64 -15.61 -14.66
N THR A 333 -7.88 -15.75 -15.13
CA THR A 333 -8.95 -14.76 -14.96
C THR A 333 -9.23 -14.50 -13.48
N ALA A 334 -9.33 -15.56 -12.67
CA ALA A 334 -9.58 -15.46 -11.24
C ALA A 334 -8.47 -14.71 -10.47
N LEU A 335 -7.24 -14.68 -10.99
CA LEU A 335 -6.11 -13.95 -10.38
C LEU A 335 -6.26 -12.43 -10.53
N ILE A 336 -6.81 -11.99 -11.67
CA ILE A 336 -6.79 -10.59 -12.09
C ILE A 336 -8.12 -9.89 -11.85
N GLU A 337 -9.23 -10.62 -11.80
CA GLU A 337 -10.58 -10.06 -11.66
C GLU A 337 -10.74 -9.10 -10.47
N PRO A 338 -10.25 -9.37 -9.24
CA PRO A 338 -10.37 -8.41 -8.14
C PRO A 338 -9.63 -7.09 -8.40
N ALA A 339 -8.45 -7.13 -9.02
CA ALA A 339 -7.70 -5.94 -9.42
C ALA A 339 -8.42 -5.17 -10.55
N LEU A 340 -9.04 -5.88 -11.48
CA LEU A 340 -9.84 -5.26 -12.54
C LEU A 340 -11.09 -4.56 -11.99
N ARG A 341 -11.72 -5.11 -10.94
CA ARG A 341 -12.84 -4.44 -10.24
C ARG A 341 -12.39 -3.14 -9.60
N LEU A 342 -11.22 -3.14 -8.94
CA LEU A 342 -10.64 -1.90 -8.41
C LEU A 342 -10.39 -0.88 -9.52
N ALA A 343 -9.76 -1.29 -10.63
CA ALA A 343 -9.53 -0.39 -11.77
C ALA A 343 -10.84 0.19 -12.31
N LYS A 344 -11.89 -0.63 -12.43
CA LYS A 344 -13.22 -0.15 -12.85
C LYS A 344 -13.84 0.84 -11.86
N ALA A 345 -13.62 0.67 -10.56
CA ALA A 345 -14.04 1.65 -9.55
C ALA A 345 -13.29 2.98 -9.71
N LEU A 346 -11.99 2.92 -10.01
CA LEU A 346 -11.13 4.10 -10.14
C LEU A 346 -11.40 4.89 -11.43
N VAL A 347 -11.91 4.28 -12.50
CA VAL A 347 -12.30 5.00 -13.72
C VAL A 347 -13.74 5.50 -13.70
N GLN A 348 -14.56 5.09 -12.72
CA GLN A 348 -15.89 5.65 -12.54
C GLN A 348 -15.82 7.11 -12.10
N CYS A 349 -16.78 7.90 -12.57
CA CYS A 349 -16.91 9.27 -12.09
C CYS A 349 -17.45 9.28 -10.66
N PRO A 350 -16.78 10.00 -9.74
CA PRO A 350 -17.29 10.17 -8.39
C PRO A 350 -18.59 10.98 -8.40
N LYS A 351 -19.45 10.73 -7.41
CA LYS A 351 -20.58 11.61 -7.12
C LYS A 351 -20.04 13.01 -6.76
N SER A 352 -20.59 14.04 -7.37
CA SER A 352 -20.23 15.43 -7.09
C SER A 352 -21.47 16.31 -7.19
N PRO A 353 -21.66 17.27 -6.26
CA PRO A 353 -22.72 18.29 -6.38
C PRO A 353 -22.49 19.23 -7.56
N VAL A 354 -21.26 19.32 -8.09
CA VAL A 354 -20.89 20.11 -9.27
C VAL A 354 -20.03 19.24 -10.21
N PRO A 355 -20.63 18.37 -11.04
CA PRO A 355 -19.88 17.35 -11.79
C PRO A 355 -18.84 17.89 -12.78
N SER A 356 -19.06 19.08 -13.33
CA SER A 356 -18.18 19.70 -14.33
C SER A 356 -17.14 20.65 -13.74
N SER A 357 -16.99 20.70 -12.42
CA SER A 357 -16.02 21.59 -11.79
C SER A 357 -14.61 21.00 -11.72
N CYS A 358 -13.66 21.91 -11.58
CA CYS A 358 -12.25 21.60 -11.34
C CYS A 358 -11.82 22.11 -9.97
N PRO A 359 -10.75 21.56 -9.38
CA PRO A 359 -10.22 22.07 -8.13
C PRO A 359 -9.64 23.49 -8.27
N PRO A 360 -9.60 24.26 -7.17
CA PRO A 360 -9.14 25.66 -7.16
C PRO A 360 -7.78 25.91 -7.82
N ASN A 361 -6.82 25.01 -7.60
CA ASN A 361 -5.46 25.09 -8.12
C ASN A 361 -5.33 24.79 -9.61
N LEU A 362 -6.32 24.11 -10.20
CA LEU A 362 -6.27 23.66 -11.59
C LEU A 362 -7.60 23.91 -12.30
N GLN A 363 -7.90 25.17 -12.61
CA GLN A 363 -9.13 25.59 -13.29
C GLN A 363 -9.29 25.03 -14.72
N LYS A 364 -8.22 24.49 -15.32
CA LYS A 364 -8.21 23.85 -16.64
C LYS A 364 -7.97 22.34 -16.54
N CYS A 365 -8.67 21.68 -15.62
CA CYS A 365 -8.66 20.21 -15.53
C CYS A 365 -9.57 19.59 -16.61
N HIS A 366 -9.49 18.28 -16.81
CA HIS A 366 -10.53 17.53 -17.50
C HIS A 366 -11.48 16.93 -16.45
N PRO A 367 -12.70 17.48 -16.28
CA PRO A 367 -13.69 16.88 -15.40
C PRO A 367 -14.00 15.44 -15.84
N CYS A 368 -14.39 14.60 -14.90
CA CYS A 368 -14.72 13.22 -15.22
C CYS A 368 -15.94 13.16 -16.16
N ASP A 369 -15.77 12.51 -17.32
CA ASP A 369 -16.80 12.32 -18.32
C ASP A 369 -17.17 10.83 -18.42
N ALA A 370 -18.39 10.50 -17.99
CA ALA A 370 -18.90 9.13 -18.07
C ALA A 370 -19.03 8.63 -19.53
N GLY A 371 -19.14 9.53 -20.51
CA GLY A 371 -19.15 9.20 -21.93
C GLY A 371 -17.74 8.95 -22.51
N LYS A 372 -16.69 9.38 -21.81
CA LYS A 372 -15.28 9.18 -22.18
C LYS A 372 -14.47 8.72 -20.96
N PRO A 373 -14.77 7.52 -20.42
CA PRO A 373 -14.08 7.03 -19.25
C PRO A 373 -12.59 6.82 -19.53
N MET A 374 -11.80 6.98 -18.48
CA MET A 374 -10.39 6.61 -18.47
C MET A 374 -10.21 5.16 -18.93
N GLN A 375 -9.23 4.91 -19.80
CA GLN A 375 -9.03 3.58 -20.39
C GLN A 375 -8.48 2.61 -19.35
N VAL A 376 -8.95 1.36 -19.39
CA VAL A 376 -8.39 0.24 -18.63
C VAL A 376 -7.85 -0.79 -19.61
N SER A 377 -6.54 -1.06 -19.53
CA SER A 377 -5.85 -2.05 -20.35
C SER A 377 -5.38 -3.23 -19.50
N GLN A 378 -5.15 -4.38 -20.14
CA GLN A 378 -4.63 -5.58 -19.47
C GLN A 378 -3.36 -6.12 -20.16
N PRO A 379 -2.24 -5.37 -20.14
CA PRO A 379 -1.01 -5.84 -20.75
C PRO A 379 -0.39 -7.01 -19.96
N ALA A 380 0.37 -7.85 -20.66
CA ALA A 380 1.12 -8.93 -20.02
C ALA A 380 2.36 -8.41 -19.27
N THR A 381 3.01 -7.38 -19.83
CA THR A 381 4.28 -6.81 -19.37
C THR A 381 4.08 -5.51 -18.60
N TYR A 382 4.99 -5.24 -17.67
CA TYR A 382 5.09 -3.95 -16.98
C TYR A 382 5.85 -2.92 -17.82
N ARG A 383 5.29 -1.71 -17.92
CA ARG A 383 5.93 -0.54 -18.56
C ARG A 383 6.24 0.53 -17.54
N ASN A 384 7.50 0.95 -17.48
CA ASN A 384 7.91 2.06 -16.64
C ASN A 384 7.57 3.39 -17.33
N THR A 385 6.36 3.88 -17.11
CA THR A 385 5.84 5.14 -17.64
C THR A 385 5.07 5.90 -16.59
N THR A 386 5.16 7.23 -16.63
CA THR A 386 4.40 8.12 -15.72
C THR A 386 2.96 8.34 -16.16
N GLN A 387 2.62 7.96 -17.40
CA GLN A 387 1.33 8.23 -18.04
C GLN A 387 0.22 7.24 -17.67
N VAL A 388 0.59 6.07 -17.15
CA VAL A 388 -0.33 4.97 -16.82
C VAL A 388 -0.17 4.60 -15.35
N PHE A 389 -1.28 4.44 -14.64
CA PHE A 389 -1.25 3.85 -13.30
C PHE A 389 -1.27 2.33 -13.41
N THR A 390 -0.34 1.63 -12.76
CA THR A 390 -0.26 0.16 -12.88
C THR A 390 -0.78 -0.57 -11.64
N ILE A 391 -1.67 -1.53 -11.83
CA ILE A 391 -2.13 -2.45 -10.79
C ILE A 391 -1.64 -3.86 -11.13
N GLY A 392 -0.87 -4.48 -10.23
CA GLY A 392 -0.35 -5.83 -10.40
C GLY A 392 -0.75 -6.78 -9.29
N SER A 393 -1.20 -7.98 -9.68
CA SER A 393 -1.52 -9.09 -8.77
C SER A 393 -0.49 -10.21 -8.92
N LEU A 394 0.22 -10.51 -7.83
CA LEU A 394 1.24 -11.56 -7.79
C LEU A 394 0.67 -12.84 -7.14
N PRO A 395 0.50 -13.94 -7.88
CA PRO A 395 0.19 -15.22 -7.28
C PRO A 395 1.41 -15.82 -6.59
N HIS A 396 1.18 -16.62 -5.56
CA HIS A 396 2.18 -17.57 -5.09
C HIS A 396 2.49 -18.59 -6.22
N PRO A 397 3.74 -19.07 -6.39
CA PRO A 397 4.08 -19.98 -7.49
C PRO A 397 3.21 -21.24 -7.54
N TYR A 398 2.94 -21.85 -6.39
CA TYR A 398 2.00 -22.99 -6.30
C TYR A 398 0.61 -22.65 -6.86
N THR A 399 0.06 -21.48 -6.54
CA THR A 399 -1.26 -21.04 -7.03
C THR A 399 -1.26 -20.84 -8.55
N LEU A 400 -0.19 -20.26 -9.10
CA LEU A 400 -0.05 -20.10 -10.55
C LEU A 400 0.04 -21.45 -11.25
N ILE A 401 0.85 -22.38 -10.73
CA ILE A 401 1.01 -23.73 -11.29
C ILE A 401 -0.33 -24.47 -11.27
N SER A 402 -1.05 -24.45 -10.14
CA SER A 402 -2.36 -25.11 -10.04
C SER A 402 -3.36 -24.61 -11.09
N LEU A 403 -3.37 -23.31 -11.34
CA LEU A 403 -4.23 -22.71 -12.34
C LEU A 403 -3.81 -23.06 -13.77
N GLN A 404 -2.51 -22.99 -14.08
CA GLN A 404 -1.98 -23.38 -15.40
C GLN A 404 -2.18 -24.87 -15.70
N GLN A 405 -2.18 -25.72 -14.67
CA GLN A 405 -2.46 -27.16 -14.77
C GLN A 405 -3.97 -27.46 -14.77
N ASP A 406 -4.83 -26.46 -14.53
CA ASP A 406 -6.28 -26.61 -14.35
C ASP A 406 -6.67 -27.60 -13.22
N THR A 407 -5.83 -27.73 -12.18
CA THR A 407 -6.06 -28.60 -11.01
C THR A 407 -5.26 -28.17 -9.78
N ALA A 408 -5.84 -28.33 -8.60
CA ALA A 408 -5.12 -28.14 -7.33
C ALA A 408 -4.17 -29.31 -7.00
N GLU A 409 -4.33 -30.46 -7.65
CA GLU A 409 -3.50 -31.66 -7.41
C GLU A 409 -2.16 -31.60 -8.17
N VAL A 410 -1.28 -30.72 -7.70
CA VAL A 410 0.06 -30.55 -8.27
C VAL A 410 1.02 -31.59 -7.70
N THR A 411 1.82 -32.24 -8.56
CA THR A 411 2.85 -33.21 -8.13
C THR A 411 4.25 -32.65 -8.29
N THR A 412 5.21 -33.17 -7.51
CA THR A 412 6.63 -32.78 -7.61
C THR A 412 7.23 -33.08 -9.00
N ARG A 413 6.74 -34.14 -9.66
CA ARG A 413 7.13 -34.49 -11.02
C ARG A 413 6.67 -33.44 -12.03
N HIS A 414 5.42 -33.00 -11.92
CA HIS A 414 4.86 -31.97 -12.79
C HIS A 414 5.68 -30.68 -12.69
N ILE A 415 5.90 -30.16 -11.48
CA ILE A 415 6.71 -28.95 -11.25
C ILE A 415 8.10 -29.06 -11.90
N ARG A 416 8.80 -30.18 -11.72
CA ARG A 416 10.19 -30.31 -12.21
C ARG A 416 10.31 -30.57 -13.72
N ARG A 417 9.29 -31.14 -14.36
CA ARG A 417 9.39 -31.64 -15.74
C ARG A 417 8.49 -30.92 -16.73
N GLU A 418 7.45 -30.25 -16.26
CA GLU A 418 6.36 -29.72 -17.09
C GLU A 418 6.13 -28.22 -16.88
N THR A 419 6.82 -27.58 -15.92
CA THR A 419 6.74 -26.13 -15.70
C THR A 419 8.08 -25.44 -15.93
N GLU A 420 8.03 -24.20 -16.42
CA GLU A 420 9.19 -23.31 -16.48
C GLU A 420 9.53 -22.77 -15.08
N ARG A 421 10.71 -22.13 -14.96
CA ARG A 421 11.15 -21.47 -13.71
C ARG A 421 10.81 -19.99 -13.76
N ASP A 422 10.32 -19.47 -12.65
CA ASP A 422 10.01 -18.06 -12.45
C ASP A 422 9.19 -17.44 -13.60
N PRO A 423 8.12 -18.12 -14.08
CA PRO A 423 7.41 -17.72 -15.28
C PRO A 423 6.72 -16.36 -15.11
N TRP A 424 6.22 -16.04 -13.91
CA TRP A 424 5.48 -14.79 -13.67
C TRP A 424 6.40 -13.58 -13.81
N LEU A 425 7.54 -13.60 -13.10
CA LEU A 425 8.50 -12.50 -13.13
C LEU A 425 9.14 -12.36 -14.50
N THR A 426 9.39 -13.47 -15.19
CA THR A 426 9.92 -13.48 -16.56
C THR A 426 8.96 -12.78 -17.52
N GLU A 427 7.67 -13.10 -17.48
CA GLU A 427 6.65 -12.46 -18.32
C GLU A 427 6.51 -10.98 -17.99
N VAL A 428 6.30 -10.61 -16.72
CA VAL A 428 6.05 -9.22 -16.31
C VAL A 428 7.21 -8.29 -16.66
N THR A 429 8.45 -8.78 -16.60
CA THR A 429 9.65 -7.96 -16.89
C THR A 429 10.18 -8.13 -18.31
N ARG A 430 9.51 -8.92 -19.16
CA ARG A 430 9.98 -9.27 -20.52
C ARG A 430 10.27 -8.04 -21.38
N GLU A 431 9.38 -7.06 -21.39
CA GLU A 431 9.54 -5.87 -22.24
C GLU A 431 10.76 -5.01 -21.83
N GLN A 432 11.12 -5.01 -20.53
CA GLN A 432 12.22 -4.20 -20.02
C GLN A 432 13.57 -4.91 -20.07
N LEU A 433 13.58 -6.23 -19.88
CA LEU A 433 14.80 -7.02 -19.68
C LEU A 433 15.02 -8.09 -20.75
N GLY A 434 14.10 -8.23 -21.71
CA GLY A 434 14.12 -9.33 -22.68
C GLY A 434 13.83 -10.68 -22.03
N VAL A 435 14.21 -11.77 -22.70
CA VAL A 435 14.01 -13.16 -22.24
C VAL A 435 15.27 -13.80 -21.65
N GLU A 436 16.46 -13.28 -21.96
CA GLU A 436 17.75 -13.91 -21.64
C GLU A 436 18.20 -13.65 -20.19
N ILE A 437 17.61 -12.68 -19.51
CA ILE A 437 17.98 -12.32 -18.14
C ILE A 437 17.38 -13.31 -17.14
N GLY A 438 18.21 -13.84 -16.25
CA GLY A 438 17.80 -14.80 -15.21
C GLY A 438 17.01 -14.17 -14.05
N GLY A 439 16.31 -15.00 -13.29
CA GLY A 439 15.38 -14.59 -12.23
C GLY A 439 15.96 -13.63 -11.19
N SER A 440 17.19 -13.87 -10.71
CA SER A 440 17.82 -13.03 -9.69
C SER A 440 17.93 -11.57 -10.09
N ALA A 441 18.35 -11.28 -11.32
CA ALA A 441 18.45 -9.90 -11.82
C ALA A 441 17.08 -9.27 -12.03
N ARG A 442 16.08 -10.06 -12.47
CA ARG A 442 14.69 -9.60 -12.56
C ARG A 442 14.10 -9.25 -11.20
N SER A 443 14.42 -10.00 -10.15
CA SER A 443 13.94 -9.73 -8.78
C SER A 443 14.40 -8.36 -8.31
N VAL A 444 15.65 -7.99 -8.60
CA VAL A 444 16.21 -6.67 -8.26
C VAL A 444 15.42 -5.55 -8.93
N VAL A 445 15.17 -5.68 -10.23
CA VAL A 445 14.43 -4.67 -11.01
C VAL A 445 12.99 -4.57 -10.52
N PHE A 446 12.34 -5.71 -10.30
CA PHE A 446 10.97 -5.74 -9.84
C PHE A 446 10.79 -5.17 -8.43
N LYS A 447 11.72 -5.43 -7.51
CA LYS A 447 11.72 -4.79 -6.18
C LYS A 447 11.71 -3.26 -6.30
N LYS A 448 12.46 -2.68 -7.24
CA LYS A 448 12.42 -1.23 -7.51
C LYS A 448 11.05 -0.78 -8.03
N VAL A 449 10.46 -1.53 -8.95
CA VAL A 449 9.10 -1.27 -9.46
C VAL A 449 8.05 -1.23 -8.35
N VAL A 450 8.26 -1.97 -7.25
CA VAL A 450 7.33 -2.00 -6.11
C VAL A 450 7.62 -0.88 -5.10
N ALA A 451 8.90 -0.62 -4.80
CA ALA A 451 9.27 0.10 -3.58
C ALA A 451 10.18 1.32 -3.78
N ASP A 452 10.70 1.56 -4.98
CA ASP A 452 11.56 2.71 -5.26
C ASP A 452 10.80 4.04 -5.16
N ASP A 453 11.51 5.15 -4.96
CA ASP A 453 10.89 6.47 -4.73
C ASP A 453 10.04 6.94 -5.92
N ALA A 454 10.50 6.68 -7.15
CA ALA A 454 9.78 7.00 -8.36
C ALA A 454 8.54 6.10 -8.61
N ALA A 455 8.48 4.94 -7.94
CA ALA A 455 7.35 4.01 -8.06
C ALA A 455 6.20 4.36 -7.10
N VAL A 456 6.46 5.18 -6.08
CA VAL A 456 5.43 5.60 -5.12
C VAL A 456 4.39 6.47 -5.82
N GLY A 457 3.13 6.08 -5.70
CA GLY A 457 2.00 6.80 -6.30
C GLY A 457 1.77 6.48 -7.78
N THR A 458 2.60 5.67 -8.44
CA THR A 458 2.42 5.28 -9.86
C THR A 458 1.97 3.83 -10.04
N SER A 459 2.05 3.02 -8.99
CA SER A 459 1.60 1.63 -9.03
C SER A 459 1.01 1.13 -7.70
N LEU A 460 0.23 0.06 -7.80
CA LEU A 460 -0.31 -0.70 -6.69
C LEU A 460 -0.03 -2.19 -6.92
N TRP A 461 0.68 -2.80 -5.98
CA TRP A 461 1.04 -4.22 -6.02
C TRP A 461 0.40 -4.96 -4.85
N MET A 462 -0.21 -6.11 -5.17
CA MET A 462 -0.89 -6.97 -4.21
C MET A 462 -0.58 -8.43 -4.49
N THR A 463 -0.67 -9.28 -3.46
CA THR A 463 -0.62 -10.73 -3.67
C THR A 463 -2.02 -11.27 -3.86
N VAL A 464 -2.18 -12.25 -4.74
CA VAL A 464 -3.48 -12.88 -5.01
C VAL A 464 -4.08 -13.44 -3.72
N GLU A 465 -3.27 -14.02 -2.84
CA GLU A 465 -3.70 -14.65 -1.60
C GLU A 465 -4.31 -13.65 -0.61
N SER A 466 -4.05 -12.35 -0.78
CA SER A 466 -4.67 -11.27 0.00
C SER A 466 -6.03 -10.81 -0.52
N LEU A 467 -6.43 -11.25 -1.72
CA LEU A 467 -7.68 -10.85 -2.39
C LEU A 467 -8.78 -11.89 -2.18
N PRO A 468 -10.07 -11.57 -2.37
CA PRO A 468 -11.17 -12.55 -2.26
C PRO A 468 -10.98 -13.79 -3.15
N PRO A 469 -11.17 -15.03 -2.64
CA PRO A 469 -11.10 -16.26 -3.42
C PRO A 469 -12.45 -16.67 -4.03
N VAL A 470 -13.47 -15.80 -4.04
CA VAL A 470 -14.83 -16.17 -4.45
C VAL A 470 -15.23 -15.40 -5.70
N ALA A 471 -15.69 -16.13 -6.72
CA ALA A 471 -16.22 -15.56 -7.94
C ALA A 471 -17.39 -14.61 -7.63
N GLY A 472 -17.44 -13.45 -8.28
CA GLY A 472 -18.53 -12.52 -8.02
C GLY A 472 -18.34 -11.64 -6.79
N GLN A 473 -17.50 -12.01 -5.82
CA GLN A 473 -17.37 -11.28 -4.55
C GLN A 473 -16.64 -9.94 -4.72
N GLY A 474 -17.23 -8.87 -4.21
CA GLY A 474 -16.59 -7.55 -4.13
C GLY A 474 -15.30 -7.57 -3.30
N LEU A 475 -14.50 -6.52 -3.42
CA LEU A 475 -13.38 -6.28 -2.53
C LEU A 475 -13.91 -6.02 -1.11
N PRO A 476 -13.28 -6.60 -0.07
CA PRO A 476 -13.71 -6.39 1.32
C PRO A 476 -13.62 -4.91 1.68
N ALA A 477 -14.54 -4.44 2.53
CA ALA A 477 -14.58 -3.03 2.96
C ALA A 477 -13.23 -2.58 3.55
N ASP A 478 -12.67 -3.35 4.49
CA ASP A 478 -11.38 -3.06 5.11
C ASP A 478 -10.24 -2.95 4.08
N LEU A 479 -10.25 -3.77 3.02
CA LEU A 479 -9.23 -3.71 1.98
C LEU A 479 -9.39 -2.45 1.11
N LEU A 480 -10.62 -2.09 0.78
CA LEU A 480 -10.92 -0.85 0.08
C LEU A 480 -10.52 0.37 0.92
N ASP A 481 -10.77 0.36 2.23
CA ASP A 481 -10.38 1.44 3.12
C ASP A 481 -8.85 1.61 3.14
N GLU A 482 -8.09 0.51 3.20
CA GLU A 482 -6.63 0.54 3.06
C GLU A 482 -6.16 1.01 1.67
N PHE A 483 -6.99 0.89 0.62
CA PHE A 483 -6.70 1.51 -0.68
C PHE A 483 -7.04 3.01 -0.67
N GLU A 484 -8.11 3.44 -0.02
CA GLU A 484 -8.47 4.86 0.13
C GLU A 484 -7.39 5.66 0.86
N TRP A 485 -6.74 5.07 1.87
CA TRP A 485 -5.55 5.67 2.52
C TRP A 485 -4.33 5.76 1.61
N GLN A 486 -4.19 4.86 0.63
CA GLN A 486 -3.09 4.90 -0.34
C GLN A 486 -3.35 5.89 -1.47
N PHE A 487 -4.60 5.97 -1.95
CA PHE A 487 -5.00 6.86 -3.04
C PHE A 487 -5.25 8.30 -2.55
N GLY A 488 -5.64 8.45 -1.29
CA GLY A 488 -5.94 9.75 -0.67
C GLY A 488 -7.35 10.25 -0.91
N PHE A 489 -8.24 9.42 -1.44
CA PHE A 489 -9.65 9.73 -1.68
C PHE A 489 -10.52 8.48 -1.52
N GLN A 490 -11.82 8.69 -1.29
CA GLN A 490 -12.81 7.64 -1.20
C GLN A 490 -13.11 7.05 -2.58
N ILE A 491 -13.05 5.72 -2.68
CA ILE A 491 -13.31 5.00 -3.93
C ILE A 491 -14.82 4.82 -4.09
N PRO A 492 -15.41 5.11 -5.27
CA PRO A 492 -16.83 4.87 -5.52
C PRO A 492 -17.27 3.45 -5.17
N ARG A 493 -18.32 3.34 -4.35
CA ARG A 493 -18.85 2.04 -3.87
C ARG A 493 -20.08 1.57 -4.66
N ASP A 494 -20.55 2.36 -5.62
CA ASP A 494 -21.81 2.15 -6.33
C ASP A 494 -21.77 1.05 -7.42
N GLY A 495 -20.62 0.38 -7.61
CA GLY A 495 -20.49 -0.81 -8.47
C GLY A 495 -20.43 -2.13 -7.68
N LYS A 496 -20.32 -3.26 -8.41
CA LYS A 496 -19.99 -4.62 -7.88
C LYS A 496 -18.60 -4.70 -7.17
N VAL A 497 -18.05 -3.56 -6.76
CA VAL A 497 -16.75 -3.37 -6.15
C VAL A 497 -16.80 -3.70 -4.67
N ASN A 498 -17.91 -3.42 -3.98
CA ASN A 498 -18.10 -3.74 -2.57
C ASN A 498 -19.00 -4.97 -2.40
N SER A 499 -18.68 -5.84 -1.44
CA SER A 499 -19.43 -7.09 -1.18
C SER A 499 -20.85 -6.88 -0.65
N LYS A 500 -21.27 -5.64 -0.36
CA LYS A 500 -22.63 -5.34 0.12
C LYS A 500 -23.69 -5.27 -1.00
N ASN A 501 -23.29 -5.17 -2.26
CA ASN A 501 -24.19 -5.05 -3.42
C ASN A 501 -24.27 -6.37 -4.21
N GLU A 502 -24.54 -7.48 -3.52
CA GLU A 502 -24.69 -8.81 -4.13
C GLU A 502 -26.07 -8.94 -4.79
N GLY A 503 -26.11 -8.67 -6.11
CA GLY A 503 -27.26 -8.90 -6.98
C GLY A 503 -26.87 -9.64 -8.27
N ASP A 504 -27.15 -10.95 -8.28
CA ASP A 504 -27.55 -11.82 -9.39
C ASP A 504 -26.77 -11.93 -10.71
N SER A 505 -25.56 -11.40 -10.85
CA SER A 505 -24.75 -11.69 -12.05
C SER A 505 -23.33 -12.14 -11.71
N LYS A 506 -23.14 -13.46 -11.75
CA LYS A 506 -21.85 -14.20 -11.77
C LYS A 506 -20.99 -13.89 -13.02
N GLU A 507 -21.34 -12.87 -13.80
CA GLU A 507 -20.65 -12.51 -15.03
C GLU A 507 -19.28 -11.89 -14.72
N SER A 508 -18.26 -12.48 -15.34
CA SER A 508 -16.87 -11.99 -15.29
C SER A 508 -16.82 -10.53 -15.73
N VAL A 509 -16.01 -9.75 -15.02
CA VAL A 509 -15.80 -8.34 -15.30
C VAL A 509 -14.82 -8.12 -16.47
N GLN A 510 -14.24 -9.18 -17.05
CA GLN A 510 -13.27 -9.08 -18.16
C GLN A 510 -13.94 -8.80 -19.52
N SER A 511 -13.43 -7.80 -20.25
CA SER A 511 -13.89 -7.42 -21.59
C SER A 511 -13.15 -8.16 -22.73
N ALA A 512 -12.03 -8.83 -22.45
CA ALA A 512 -11.23 -9.54 -23.45
C ALA A 512 -10.93 -10.99 -23.00
N ASN A 513 -11.39 -11.95 -23.80
CA ASN A 513 -11.18 -13.40 -23.65
C ASN A 513 -11.50 -13.96 -22.24
N PRO A 514 -12.75 -13.86 -21.74
CA PRO A 514 -13.16 -14.65 -20.59
C PRO A 514 -13.14 -16.13 -20.98
N SER A 515 -12.59 -17.00 -20.11
CA SER A 515 -12.70 -18.45 -20.31
C SER A 515 -14.20 -18.84 -20.28
N GLN A 516 -14.79 -19.18 -21.44
CA GLN A 516 -16.24 -19.31 -21.61
C GLN A 516 -16.89 -20.43 -20.75
N GLN A 517 -16.10 -21.33 -20.16
CA GLN A 517 -16.55 -22.38 -19.23
C GLN A 517 -15.74 -22.41 -17.91
N GLY A 518 -14.70 -21.56 -17.74
CA GLY A 518 -13.58 -21.84 -16.82
C GLY A 518 -13.40 -20.91 -15.61
N VAL A 519 -14.01 -19.71 -15.57
CA VAL A 519 -13.73 -18.76 -14.45
C VAL A 519 -14.18 -19.30 -13.09
N ALA A 520 -15.33 -19.99 -13.03
CA ALA A 520 -15.81 -20.59 -11.78
C ALA A 520 -14.86 -21.70 -11.28
N GLN A 521 -14.39 -22.55 -12.20
CA GLN A 521 -13.41 -23.60 -11.91
C GLN A 521 -12.06 -22.99 -11.47
N GLU A 522 -11.59 -21.93 -12.12
CA GLU A 522 -10.39 -21.19 -11.70
C GLU A 522 -10.52 -20.68 -10.25
N TYR A 523 -11.70 -20.17 -9.86
CA TYR A 523 -11.97 -19.76 -8.48
C TYR A 523 -11.99 -20.94 -7.49
N ASP A 524 -12.53 -22.09 -7.90
CA ASP A 524 -12.51 -23.31 -7.08
C ASP A 524 -11.07 -23.81 -6.86
N ILE A 525 -10.26 -23.85 -7.92
CA ILE A 525 -8.82 -24.19 -7.86
C ILE A 525 -8.09 -23.18 -6.97
N LEU A 526 -8.34 -21.88 -7.15
CA LEU A 526 -7.73 -20.83 -6.33
C LEU A 526 -8.04 -21.01 -4.84
N LYS A 527 -9.29 -21.34 -4.51
CA LYS A 527 -9.71 -21.61 -3.13
C LYS A 527 -8.97 -22.82 -2.55
N GLN A 528 -8.95 -23.94 -3.28
CA GLN A 528 -8.25 -25.16 -2.85
C GLN A 528 -6.74 -24.93 -2.70
N ALA A 529 -6.11 -24.24 -3.66
CA ALA A 529 -4.69 -23.92 -3.59
C ALA A 529 -4.34 -23.11 -2.34
N ARG A 530 -5.20 -22.16 -1.94
CA ARG A 530 -5.00 -21.38 -0.71
C ARG A 530 -5.18 -22.21 0.55
N GLU A 531 -6.11 -23.18 0.56
CA GLU A 531 -6.27 -24.10 1.69
C GLU A 531 -5.00 -24.96 1.87
N ILE A 532 -4.42 -25.44 0.77
CA ILE A 532 -3.16 -26.19 0.78
C ILE A 532 -2.01 -25.32 1.30
N LEU A 533 -1.91 -24.06 0.87
CA LEU A 533 -0.89 -23.11 1.34
C LEU A 533 -0.99 -22.78 2.84
N LYS A 534 -2.19 -22.88 3.42
CA LYS A 534 -2.46 -22.69 4.85
C LYS A 534 -2.29 -23.97 5.67
N SER A 535 -2.31 -25.14 5.03
CA SER A 535 -2.23 -26.42 5.72
C SER A 535 -0.85 -26.60 6.37
N LYS A 536 -0.83 -27.17 7.57
CA LYS A 536 0.39 -27.46 8.36
C LYS A 536 0.77 -28.94 8.29
N GLU A 537 0.29 -29.68 7.29
CA GLU A 537 0.52 -31.12 7.21
C GLU A 537 2.01 -31.43 6.99
N THR A 538 2.63 -32.04 8.00
CA THR A 538 4.08 -32.29 8.11
C THR A 538 4.54 -33.65 7.56
N ASN A 539 3.64 -34.47 7.01
CA ASN A 539 3.93 -35.88 6.69
C ASN A 539 4.42 -36.16 5.25
N ARG A 540 4.60 -35.14 4.41
CA ARG A 540 5.19 -35.26 3.05
C ARG A 540 6.13 -34.08 2.80
N ILE A 541 7.08 -34.21 1.86
CA ILE A 541 7.78 -33.03 1.31
C ILE A 541 6.68 -32.06 0.87
N GLY A 542 6.60 -30.89 1.51
CA GLY A 542 5.55 -29.93 1.24
C GLY A 542 5.57 -29.56 -0.23
N ILE A 543 4.49 -29.83 -0.97
CA ILE A 543 4.42 -29.47 -2.39
C ILE A 543 4.62 -27.97 -2.59
N LYS A 544 4.22 -27.17 -1.59
CA LYS A 544 4.53 -25.76 -1.45
C LYS A 544 6.03 -25.49 -1.51
N ASP A 545 6.82 -26.14 -0.67
CA ASP A 545 8.28 -25.94 -0.59
C ASP A 545 8.95 -26.33 -1.92
N VAL A 546 8.43 -27.35 -2.60
CA VAL A 546 8.91 -27.74 -3.95
C VAL A 546 8.61 -26.67 -4.98
N ALA A 547 7.40 -26.10 -4.96
CA ALA A 547 7.02 -25.00 -5.86
C ALA A 547 7.85 -23.74 -5.60
N GLU A 548 8.12 -23.41 -4.33
CA GLU A 548 8.94 -22.28 -3.94
C GLU A 548 10.42 -22.48 -4.31
N ALA A 549 10.97 -23.67 -4.11
CA ALA A 549 12.36 -23.99 -4.45
C ALA A 549 12.60 -24.06 -5.97
N TRP A 550 11.56 -24.40 -6.76
CA TRP A 550 11.64 -24.36 -8.22
C TRP A 550 11.59 -22.92 -8.76
N ASN A 551 10.83 -22.03 -8.09
CA ASN A 551 10.58 -20.65 -8.49
C ASN A 551 11.12 -19.66 -7.44
N LEU A 552 12.44 -19.67 -7.24
CA LEU A 552 13.09 -18.85 -6.20
C LEU A 552 12.83 -17.36 -6.37
N ALA A 553 12.87 -16.86 -7.61
CA ALA A 553 12.73 -15.44 -7.90
C ALA A 553 11.27 -14.99 -7.76
N ASP A 554 10.31 -15.78 -8.25
CA ASP A 554 8.88 -15.51 -8.08
C ASP A 554 8.48 -15.55 -6.59
N THR A 555 8.97 -16.54 -5.83
CA THR A 555 8.72 -16.63 -4.38
C THR A 555 9.28 -15.42 -3.64
N GLU A 556 10.49 -14.99 -3.97
CA GLU A 556 11.12 -13.83 -3.34
C GLU A 556 10.33 -12.54 -3.60
N VAL A 557 9.92 -12.27 -4.85
CA VAL A 557 9.15 -11.06 -5.16
C VAL A 557 7.73 -11.12 -4.59
N TRP A 558 7.14 -12.31 -4.53
CA TRP A 558 5.85 -12.53 -3.86
C TRP A 558 5.94 -12.21 -2.36
N ARG A 559 6.95 -12.74 -1.65
CA ARG A 559 7.21 -12.43 -0.23
C ARG A 559 7.47 -10.94 -0.03
N PHE A 560 8.27 -10.32 -0.91
CA PHE A 560 8.58 -8.90 -0.86
C PHE A 560 7.33 -8.02 -0.99
N VAL A 561 6.46 -8.26 -1.99
CA VAL A 561 5.19 -7.51 -2.17
C VAL A 561 4.28 -7.70 -0.97
N ARG A 562 4.14 -8.94 -0.48
CA ARG A 562 3.35 -9.26 0.71
C ARG A 562 3.84 -8.47 1.93
N ALA A 563 5.14 -8.49 2.18
CA ALA A 563 5.75 -7.78 3.31
C ALA A 563 5.67 -6.25 3.16
N TYR A 564 5.87 -5.71 1.95
CA TYR A 564 5.78 -4.28 1.69
C TYR A 564 4.36 -3.75 1.95
N ARG A 565 3.33 -4.46 1.50
CA ARG A 565 1.93 -4.13 1.79
C ARG A 565 1.59 -4.29 3.26
N ALA A 566 2.06 -5.36 3.90
CA ALA A 566 1.84 -5.58 5.32
C ALA A 566 2.44 -4.46 6.18
N ARG A 567 3.62 -3.95 5.80
CA ARG A 567 4.27 -2.81 6.45
C ARG A 567 3.50 -1.51 6.27
N SER A 568 2.95 -1.22 5.09
CA SER A 568 2.17 0.02 4.89
C SER A 568 0.93 0.06 5.79
N VAL A 569 0.27 -1.08 6.00
CA VAL A 569 -0.85 -1.20 6.95
C VAL A 569 -0.38 -0.98 8.39
N VAL A 570 0.75 -1.56 8.80
CA VAL A 570 1.30 -1.36 10.16
C VAL A 570 1.72 0.09 10.38
N GLU A 571 2.35 0.74 9.40
CA GLU A 571 2.71 2.16 9.46
C GLU A 571 1.47 3.01 9.71
N ARG A 572 0.42 2.82 8.91
CA ARG A 572 -0.84 3.55 9.03
C ARG A 572 -1.53 3.30 10.36
N LYS A 573 -1.60 2.04 10.82
CA LYS A 573 -2.21 1.68 12.11
C LYS A 573 -1.46 2.31 13.28
N LYS A 574 -0.12 2.25 13.26
CA LYS A 574 0.70 2.90 14.28
C LYS A 574 0.45 4.40 14.31
N TRP A 575 0.44 5.06 13.16
CA TRP A 575 0.14 6.49 13.09
C TRP A 575 -1.25 6.80 13.67
N GLN A 576 -2.28 6.02 13.35
CA GLN A 576 -3.61 6.21 13.95
C GLN A 576 -3.62 5.97 15.46
N GLU A 577 -2.82 5.03 15.96
CA GLU A 577 -2.65 4.82 17.40
C GLU A 577 -1.97 6.00 18.08
N ASP A 578 -0.92 6.55 17.47
CA ASP A 578 -0.23 7.76 17.93
C ASP A 578 -1.17 8.99 17.88
N GLU A 579 -2.18 9.00 17.00
CA GLU A 579 -3.16 10.09 16.88
C GLU A 579 -4.31 10.02 17.92
N LYS A 580 -4.45 8.92 18.68
CA LYS A 580 -5.61 8.68 19.58
C LYS A 580 -5.87 9.80 20.58
N ASP A 581 -4.82 10.48 21.00
CA ASP A 581 -4.90 11.54 22.01
C ASP A 581 -5.36 12.89 21.42
N PHE A 582 -5.33 13.04 20.09
CA PHE A 582 -5.68 14.27 19.39
C PHE A 582 -7.16 14.32 18.97
N VAL A 583 -7.61 15.50 18.57
CA VAL A 583 -9.02 15.74 18.18
C VAL A 583 -9.44 14.83 17.02
N GLY A 584 -8.54 14.58 16.06
CA GLY A 584 -8.81 13.79 14.86
C GLY A 584 -9.24 12.34 15.12
N ALA A 585 -8.78 11.73 16.22
CA ALA A 585 -9.17 10.36 16.57
C ALA A 585 -10.54 10.26 17.25
N ARG A 586 -11.08 11.37 17.76
CA ARG A 586 -12.42 11.43 18.38
C ARG A 586 -13.54 11.59 17.34
N LEU A 587 -13.18 11.98 16.12
CA LEU A 587 -14.04 12.14 14.96
C LEU A 587 -14.07 10.81 14.17
N GLN A 588 -14.53 9.72 14.79
CA GLN A 588 -14.45 8.35 14.24
C GLN A 588 -15.13 8.16 12.87
N ASP A 589 -14.58 7.19 12.13
CA ASP A 589 -14.84 6.77 10.73
C ASP A 589 -16.32 6.53 10.36
#